data_AF-A0A645A7C9-F1
#
_entry.id   AF-A0A645A7C9-F1
#
_cell.length_a   1.000
_cell.length_b   1.000
_cell.length_c   1.000
_cell.angle_alpha   90.00
_cell.angle_beta   90.00
_cell.angle_gamma   90.00
#
_symmetry.space_group_name_H-M   'P 1'
#
loop_
_entity.id
_entity.type
_entity.pdbx_description
1 polymer ?
#
loop_
_entity_poly.entity_id
_entity_poly.type
_entity_poly.pdbx_seq_one_letter_code
_entity_poly.pdbx_strand_id
1 'polypeptide(L)'
;MRNRYPKEYIKAYYDFAQQNQGITFSRSGYTGAHAYPAHWAGDERSTFDAFKRQLIAGINSGMSGVIFWGWDLAGFNGDIPTAELFMRSSSMAAFCPIMQYHAESKGEYNQDRTPWNIAERTNTPEVIEVYRFFANTRMNLLPYIYDQAVKSVTNKVPLMRAMQIDYPLENFEDCYDQFMFGESLLIAPIVTESATSRQVTFPRGTWIDFWTKEKVAGGQTIIVHAEMNQIPVYVKENSVILLNLGESKRIGESIGNDLSNYTNATLLVTATTDFNQTITDHLGNTFDLQVSKINQKVTINKEMPMDIELICL
;
A
#
# COMPACT_ATOMS: atom_id res chain seq x y z
N MET A 1 9.91 -15.45 29.76
CA MET A 1 10.73 -15.36 28.53
C MET A 1 9.97 -15.68 27.24
N ARG A 2 8.93 -16.55 27.21
CA ARG A 2 8.22 -17.00 25.99
C ARG A 2 7.97 -15.90 24.94
N ASN A 3 7.24 -14.83 25.27
CA ASN A 3 6.90 -13.78 24.30
C ASN A 3 8.09 -12.83 24.02
N ARG A 4 8.98 -12.64 25.00
CA ARG A 4 10.14 -11.75 24.85
C ARG A 4 11.24 -12.35 23.96
N TYR A 5 11.40 -13.68 23.99
CA TYR A 5 12.44 -14.40 23.26
C TYR A 5 12.48 -14.07 21.75
N PRO A 6 11.37 -14.17 20.98
CA PRO A 6 11.40 -13.86 19.54
C PRO A 6 11.86 -12.43 19.26
N LYS A 7 11.48 -11.46 20.10
CA LYS A 7 11.96 -10.07 19.96
C LYS A 7 13.47 -9.96 20.20
N GLU A 8 14.01 -10.61 21.23
CA GLU A 8 15.46 -10.58 21.48
C GLU A 8 16.25 -11.29 20.37
N TYR A 9 15.70 -12.37 19.80
CA TYR A 9 16.27 -13.05 18.63
C TYR A 9 16.37 -12.12 17.42
N ILE A 10 15.27 -11.41 17.08
CA ILE A 10 15.25 -10.46 15.97
C ILE A 10 16.26 -9.35 16.20
N LYS A 11 16.30 -8.78 17.42
CA LYS A 11 17.29 -7.76 17.79
C LYS A 11 18.71 -8.23 17.52
N ALA A 12 19.08 -9.42 18.03
CA ALA A 12 20.43 -9.92 17.91
C ALA A 12 20.85 -10.10 16.43
N TYR A 13 19.96 -10.62 15.60
CA TYR A 13 20.22 -10.79 14.17
C TYR A 13 20.19 -9.47 13.39
N TYR A 14 19.34 -8.52 13.77
CA TYR A 14 19.32 -7.20 13.14
C TYR A 14 20.62 -6.44 13.45
N ASP A 15 21.05 -6.41 14.71
CA ASP A 15 22.30 -5.78 15.12
C ASP A 15 23.51 -6.40 14.39
N PHE A 16 23.49 -7.72 14.17
CA PHE A 16 24.49 -8.42 13.36
C PHE A 16 24.41 -8.06 11.88
N ALA A 17 23.22 -8.13 11.28
CA ALA A 17 23.01 -7.86 9.85
C ALA A 17 23.37 -6.40 9.48
N GLN A 18 23.12 -5.45 10.38
CA GLN A 18 23.46 -4.03 10.19
C GLN A 18 24.95 -3.77 10.03
N GLN A 19 25.84 -4.69 10.43
CA GLN A 19 27.27 -4.61 10.11
C GLN A 19 27.54 -4.56 8.60
N ASN A 20 26.57 -5.01 7.78
CA ASN A 20 26.61 -4.98 6.32
C ASN A 20 25.34 -4.34 5.71
N GLN A 21 24.69 -3.41 6.43
CA GLN A 21 23.45 -2.74 5.99
C GLN A 21 22.28 -3.70 5.70
N GLY A 22 22.31 -4.92 6.23
CA GLY A 22 21.27 -5.93 6.03
C GLY A 22 20.02 -5.65 6.86
N ILE A 23 18.87 -6.10 6.36
CA ILE A 23 17.58 -6.02 7.07
C ILE A 23 17.15 -7.40 7.57
N THR A 24 16.30 -7.43 8.58
CA THR A 24 15.58 -8.64 9.00
C THR A 24 14.22 -8.73 8.32
N PHE A 25 13.68 -9.93 8.22
CA PHE A 25 12.30 -10.20 7.85
C PHE A 25 11.79 -11.31 8.78
N SER A 26 10.72 -11.07 9.54
CA SER A 26 10.36 -11.92 10.69
C SER A 26 8.85 -12.06 10.89
N ARG A 27 8.36 -13.10 11.58
CA ARG A 27 6.91 -13.25 11.89
C ARG A 27 6.50 -13.01 13.33
N SER A 28 7.43 -13.16 14.26
CA SER A 28 7.10 -13.24 15.68
C SER A 28 7.66 -12.05 16.43
N GLY A 29 6.99 -11.63 17.49
CA GLY A 29 7.41 -10.47 18.25
C GLY A 29 6.65 -10.31 19.55
N TYR A 30 6.95 -9.21 20.23
CA TYR A 30 6.25 -8.72 21.41
C TYR A 30 6.47 -7.20 21.49
N THR A 31 6.27 -6.57 22.64
CA THR A 31 6.58 -5.15 22.84
C THR A 31 8.03 -4.84 22.43
N GLY A 32 8.17 -3.87 21.52
CA GLY A 32 9.45 -3.44 20.94
C GLY A 32 9.86 -4.13 19.64
N ALA A 33 9.09 -5.08 19.11
CA ALA A 33 9.40 -5.72 17.82
C ALA A 33 9.39 -4.75 16.64
N HIS A 34 8.57 -3.69 16.70
CA HIS A 34 8.49 -2.62 15.69
C HIS A 34 9.80 -1.84 15.50
N ALA A 35 10.74 -1.91 16.46
CA ALA A 35 12.05 -1.28 16.33
C ALA A 35 12.96 -1.99 15.30
N TYR A 36 12.55 -3.16 14.82
CA TYR A 36 13.26 -3.96 13.82
C TYR A 36 12.39 -4.10 12.57
N PRO A 37 12.96 -3.91 11.37
CA PRO A 37 12.19 -3.82 10.14
C PRO A 37 11.56 -5.15 9.73
N ALA A 38 10.52 -5.02 8.91
CA ALA A 38 9.80 -6.05 8.18
C ALA A 38 9.27 -7.23 9.01
N HIS A 39 7.95 -7.20 9.25
CA HIS A 39 7.21 -8.31 9.84
C HIS A 39 6.21 -8.88 8.85
N TRP A 40 6.23 -10.18 8.65
CA TRP A 40 5.28 -10.88 7.80
C TRP A 40 4.27 -11.67 8.63
N ALA A 41 3.09 -11.84 8.08
CA ALA A 41 1.94 -12.36 8.81
C ALA A 41 1.99 -13.85 9.18
N GLY A 42 2.83 -14.65 8.53
CA GLY A 42 2.94 -16.08 8.81
C GLY A 42 2.41 -16.98 7.68
N ASP A 43 2.33 -18.26 8.03
CA ASP A 43 2.08 -19.37 7.11
C ASP A 43 0.56 -19.49 6.84
N GLU A 44 0.10 -19.22 5.61
CA GLU A 44 -1.33 -19.26 5.25
C GLU A 44 -1.63 -20.02 3.96
N ARG A 45 -2.85 -20.55 3.86
CA ARG A 45 -3.35 -21.23 2.65
C ARG A 45 -3.79 -20.24 1.57
N SER A 46 -3.66 -20.65 0.30
CA SER A 46 -4.16 -19.90 -0.86
C SER A 46 -5.70 -19.91 -0.98
N THR A 47 -6.39 -19.13 -0.15
CA THR A 47 -7.86 -19.00 -0.14
C THR A 47 -8.31 -17.56 0.12
N PHE A 48 -9.53 -17.20 -0.30
CA PHE A 48 -10.13 -15.88 0.01
C PHE A 48 -10.37 -15.66 1.51
N ASP A 49 -10.71 -16.72 2.27
CA ASP A 49 -10.84 -16.63 3.73
C ASP A 49 -9.50 -16.25 4.39
N ALA A 50 -8.40 -16.88 3.96
CA ALA A 50 -7.06 -16.51 4.42
C ALA A 50 -6.71 -15.07 4.01
N PHE A 51 -7.00 -14.66 2.77
CA PHE A 51 -6.78 -13.27 2.33
C PHE A 51 -7.53 -12.26 3.22
N LYS A 52 -8.81 -12.51 3.52
CA LYS A 52 -9.60 -11.67 4.43
C LYS A 52 -8.95 -11.59 5.82
N ARG A 53 -8.51 -12.72 6.38
CA ARG A 53 -7.82 -12.75 7.68
C ARG A 53 -6.48 -12.01 7.67
N GLN A 54 -5.73 -12.08 6.57
CA GLN A 54 -4.46 -11.38 6.42
C GLN A 54 -4.64 -9.87 6.34
N LEU A 55 -5.68 -9.39 5.66
CA LEU A 55 -6.05 -7.97 5.68
C LEU A 55 -6.32 -7.49 7.11
N ILE A 56 -7.13 -8.24 7.87
CA ILE A 56 -7.43 -7.93 9.27
C ILE A 56 -6.15 -7.98 10.13
N ALA A 57 -5.28 -8.96 9.91
CA ALA A 57 -4.00 -9.09 10.61
C ALA A 57 -3.09 -7.89 10.34
N GLY A 58 -3.00 -7.41 9.09
CA GLY A 58 -2.22 -6.23 8.72
C GLY A 58 -2.73 -4.95 9.41
N ILE A 59 -4.05 -4.73 9.42
CA ILE A 59 -4.67 -3.59 10.12
C ILE A 59 -4.38 -3.65 11.63
N ASN A 60 -4.57 -4.81 12.25
CA ASN A 60 -4.31 -5.01 13.68
C ASN A 60 -2.83 -4.88 14.03
N SER A 61 -1.94 -5.36 13.15
CA SER A 61 -0.49 -5.24 13.27
C SER A 61 -0.07 -3.77 13.26
N GLY A 62 -0.63 -2.98 12.35
CA GLY A 62 -0.47 -1.53 12.31
C GLY A 62 -0.93 -0.85 13.60
N MET A 63 -2.15 -1.15 14.07
CA MET A 63 -2.66 -0.65 15.37
C MET A 63 -1.77 -1.04 16.56
N SER A 64 -1.07 -2.17 16.46
CA SER A 64 -0.13 -2.66 17.48
C SER A 64 1.28 -2.04 17.36
N GLY A 65 1.47 -1.09 16.43
CA GLY A 65 2.71 -0.34 16.24
C GLY A 65 3.69 -0.96 15.24
N VAL A 66 3.34 -2.05 14.56
CA VAL A 66 4.19 -2.64 13.52
C VAL A 66 3.96 -1.89 12.19
N ILE A 67 4.89 -1.00 11.86
CA ILE A 67 4.77 -0.11 10.69
C ILE A 67 4.99 -0.86 9.37
N PHE A 68 6.04 -1.67 9.31
CA PHE A 68 6.45 -2.38 8.10
C PHE A 68 5.96 -3.83 8.14
N TRP A 69 4.71 -4.01 7.73
CA TRP A 69 4.07 -5.31 7.63
C TRP A 69 3.92 -5.78 6.18
N GLY A 70 4.07 -7.09 5.96
CA GLY A 70 3.79 -7.76 4.69
C GLY A 70 3.10 -9.10 4.91
N TRP A 71 2.75 -9.75 3.81
CA TRP A 71 2.14 -11.08 3.81
C TRP A 71 2.49 -11.79 2.52
N ASP A 72 2.36 -13.11 2.51
CA ASP A 72 2.51 -13.90 1.29
C ASP A 72 1.26 -13.69 0.44
N LEU A 73 1.32 -12.79 -0.54
CA LEU A 73 0.17 -12.49 -1.39
C LEU A 73 -0.36 -13.77 -2.04
N ALA A 74 -1.68 -13.91 -2.04
CA ALA A 74 -2.40 -15.11 -2.50
C ALA A 74 -2.09 -16.42 -1.73
N GLY A 75 -1.42 -16.35 -0.57
CA GLY A 75 -1.08 -17.49 0.29
C GLY A 75 0.09 -18.33 -0.25
N PHE A 76 0.93 -18.82 0.66
CA PHE A 76 2.14 -19.57 0.30
C PHE A 76 1.93 -21.09 0.21
N ASN A 77 0.89 -21.64 0.84
CA ASN A 77 0.64 -23.08 0.98
C ASN A 77 -0.73 -23.49 0.41
N GLY A 78 -0.89 -24.80 0.18
CA GLY A 78 -2.12 -25.41 -0.36
C GLY A 78 -2.09 -25.46 -1.88
N ASP A 79 -3.26 -25.66 -2.47
CA ASP A 79 -3.42 -25.64 -3.92
C ASP A 79 -2.97 -24.29 -4.50
N ILE A 80 -2.63 -24.29 -5.80
CA ILE A 80 -2.30 -23.05 -6.50
C ILE A 80 -3.50 -22.09 -6.40
N PRO A 81 -3.28 -20.81 -6.06
CA PRO A 81 -4.37 -19.84 -5.99
C PRO A 81 -5.08 -19.72 -7.34
N THR A 82 -6.40 -19.49 -7.31
CA THR A 82 -7.14 -19.14 -8.51
C THR A 82 -6.60 -17.83 -9.11
N ALA A 83 -6.81 -17.62 -10.41
CA ALA A 83 -6.41 -16.39 -11.08
C ALA A 83 -7.03 -15.16 -10.40
N GLU A 84 -8.30 -15.25 -10.01
CA GLU A 84 -9.02 -14.19 -9.28
C GLU A 84 -8.35 -13.88 -7.93
N LEU A 85 -8.10 -14.90 -7.11
CA LEU A 85 -7.44 -14.73 -5.81
C LEU A 85 -6.09 -14.05 -5.98
N PHE A 86 -5.30 -14.47 -6.97
CA PHE A 86 -3.99 -13.88 -7.23
C PHE A 86 -4.08 -12.43 -7.68
N MET A 87 -4.97 -12.09 -8.62
CA MET A 87 -5.16 -10.71 -9.09
C MET A 87 -5.65 -9.77 -7.98
N ARG A 88 -6.64 -10.20 -7.18
CA ARG A 88 -7.17 -9.44 -6.04
C ARG A 88 -6.14 -9.27 -4.92
N SER A 89 -5.37 -10.31 -4.64
CA SER A 89 -4.30 -10.25 -3.62
C SER A 89 -3.16 -9.34 -4.07
N SER A 90 -2.77 -9.42 -5.35
CA SER A 90 -1.68 -8.62 -5.92
C SER A 90 -2.02 -7.13 -5.94
N SER A 91 -3.28 -6.79 -6.27
CA SER A 91 -3.73 -5.40 -6.25
C SER A 91 -3.70 -4.82 -4.83
N MET A 92 -4.14 -5.56 -3.81
CA MET A 92 -4.04 -5.15 -2.40
C MET A 92 -2.60 -5.05 -1.91
N ALA A 93 -1.74 -6.03 -2.26
CA ALA A 93 -0.35 -6.06 -1.85
C ALA A 93 0.47 -4.85 -2.37
N ALA A 94 0.12 -4.32 -3.55
CA ALA A 94 0.74 -3.10 -4.07
C ALA A 94 0.54 -1.86 -3.16
N PHE A 95 -0.54 -1.85 -2.37
CA PHE A 95 -0.88 -0.80 -1.39
C PHE A 95 -0.67 -1.26 0.06
N CYS A 96 0.19 -2.26 0.29
CA CYS A 96 0.64 -2.66 1.63
C CYS A 96 2.03 -2.07 1.95
N PRO A 97 2.43 -2.01 3.23
CA PRO A 97 3.77 -1.52 3.58
C PRO A 97 4.87 -2.32 2.89
N ILE A 98 4.73 -3.64 2.83
CA ILE A 98 5.61 -4.55 2.08
C ILE A 98 4.78 -5.38 1.10
N MET A 99 5.20 -5.42 -0.16
CA MET A 99 4.65 -6.28 -1.21
C MET A 99 5.62 -7.44 -1.45
N GLN A 100 5.16 -8.68 -1.27
CA GLN A 100 6.01 -9.86 -1.39
C GLN A 100 5.15 -11.11 -1.71
N TYR A 101 5.69 -12.01 -2.53
CA TYR A 101 5.14 -13.34 -2.78
C TYR A 101 6.08 -14.40 -2.20
N HIS A 102 5.54 -15.55 -1.78
CA HIS A 102 6.30 -16.72 -1.33
C HIS A 102 5.54 -18.00 -1.67
N ALA A 103 6.23 -19.12 -1.56
CA ALA A 103 5.65 -20.44 -1.74
C ALA A 103 6.30 -21.43 -0.78
N GLU A 104 5.49 -22.29 -0.17
CA GLU A 104 5.98 -23.54 0.37
C GLU A 104 6.21 -24.51 -0.78
N SER A 105 7.46 -24.77 -1.13
CA SER A 105 7.79 -25.78 -2.15
C SER A 105 8.23 -27.08 -1.49
N LYS A 106 7.66 -28.19 -1.95
CA LYS A 106 8.13 -29.55 -1.62
C LYS A 106 9.15 -30.09 -2.63
N GLY A 107 9.63 -29.27 -3.56
CA GLY A 107 10.66 -29.62 -4.55
C GLY A 107 10.20 -30.50 -5.71
N GLU A 108 9.04 -31.16 -5.61
CA GLU A 108 8.51 -32.06 -6.66
C GLU A 108 7.74 -31.32 -7.77
N TYR A 109 7.15 -30.16 -7.47
CA TYR A 109 6.38 -29.35 -8.42
C TYR A 109 6.67 -27.86 -8.22
N ASN A 110 6.63 -27.07 -9.30
CA ASN A 110 6.74 -25.63 -9.20
C ASN A 110 5.49 -25.05 -8.50
N GLN A 111 5.67 -24.68 -7.23
CA GLN A 111 4.66 -24.05 -6.39
C GLN A 111 4.85 -22.53 -6.30
N ASP A 112 5.74 -21.93 -7.09
CA ASP A 112 6.04 -20.50 -6.97
C ASP A 112 4.79 -19.64 -7.18
N ARG A 113 4.62 -18.64 -6.30
CA ARG A 113 3.56 -17.62 -6.44
C ARG A 113 4.01 -16.47 -7.36
N THR A 114 4.79 -16.79 -8.39
CA THR A 114 5.20 -15.83 -9.41
C THR A 114 4.09 -15.65 -10.45
N PRO A 115 3.91 -14.45 -11.01
CA PRO A 115 2.79 -14.18 -11.92
C PRO A 115 2.79 -15.07 -13.17
N TRP A 116 3.96 -15.41 -13.71
CA TRP A 116 4.07 -16.31 -14.86
C TRP A 116 3.71 -17.76 -14.51
N ASN A 117 4.11 -18.26 -13.34
CA ASN A 117 3.72 -19.60 -12.91
C ASN A 117 2.21 -19.67 -12.66
N ILE A 118 1.62 -18.67 -12.00
CA ILE A 118 0.18 -18.64 -11.78
C ILE A 118 -0.58 -18.58 -13.11
N ALA A 119 -0.17 -17.71 -14.04
CA ALA A 119 -0.80 -17.61 -15.36
C ALA A 119 -0.77 -18.93 -16.14
N GLU A 120 0.35 -19.66 -16.10
CA GLU A 120 0.47 -20.98 -16.71
C GLU A 120 -0.43 -22.01 -16.02
N ARG A 121 -0.40 -22.06 -14.68
CA ARG A 121 -1.12 -23.05 -13.88
C ARG A 121 -2.63 -22.86 -13.87
N THR A 122 -3.12 -21.63 -14.08
CA THR A 122 -4.55 -21.33 -14.20
C THR A 122 -5.00 -21.18 -15.64
N ASN A 123 -4.10 -21.26 -16.62
CA ASN A 123 -4.35 -20.95 -18.03
C ASN A 123 -5.02 -19.57 -18.21
N THR A 124 -4.46 -18.54 -17.54
CA THR A 124 -4.99 -17.17 -17.50
C THR A 124 -3.85 -16.15 -17.68
N PRO A 125 -3.45 -15.81 -18.92
CA PRO A 125 -2.34 -14.90 -19.18
C PRO A 125 -2.54 -13.48 -18.59
N GLU A 126 -3.79 -13.06 -18.40
CA GLU A 126 -4.16 -11.76 -17.82
C GLU A 126 -3.59 -11.54 -16.42
N VAL A 127 -3.29 -12.62 -15.68
CA VAL A 127 -2.62 -12.57 -14.38
C VAL A 127 -1.32 -11.79 -14.44
N ILE A 128 -0.53 -11.98 -15.50
CA ILE A 128 0.75 -11.28 -15.68
C ILE A 128 0.50 -9.78 -15.89
N GLU A 129 -0.49 -9.42 -16.69
CA GLU A 129 -0.82 -8.03 -17.02
C GLU A 129 -1.30 -7.27 -15.78
N VAL A 130 -2.20 -7.88 -14.99
CA VAL A 130 -2.71 -7.30 -13.75
C VAL A 130 -1.61 -7.16 -12.71
N TYR A 131 -0.79 -8.20 -12.50
CA TYR A 131 0.34 -8.11 -11.58
C TYR A 131 1.32 -7.01 -12.00
N ARG A 132 1.67 -6.94 -13.29
CA ARG A 132 2.60 -5.93 -13.83
C ARG A 132 2.05 -4.52 -13.62
N PHE A 133 0.77 -4.29 -13.91
CA PHE A 133 0.13 -3.01 -13.70
C PHE A 133 0.22 -2.53 -12.24
N PHE A 134 -0.07 -3.41 -11.28
CA PHE A 134 -0.02 -3.05 -9.86
C PHE A 134 1.41 -2.95 -9.31
N ALA A 135 2.34 -3.80 -9.77
CA ALA A 135 3.76 -3.67 -9.44
C ALA A 135 4.34 -2.33 -9.94
N ASN A 136 4.02 -1.94 -11.18
CA ASN A 136 4.40 -0.65 -11.73
C ASN A 136 3.72 0.51 -11.00
N THR A 137 2.42 0.39 -10.67
CA THR A 137 1.71 1.39 -9.88
C THR A 137 2.38 1.63 -8.53
N ARG A 138 2.81 0.56 -7.85
CA ARG A 138 3.58 0.65 -6.61
C ARG A 138 4.90 1.39 -6.82
N MET A 139 5.62 1.10 -7.91
CA MET A 139 6.85 1.84 -8.24
C MET A 139 6.58 3.31 -8.56
N ASN A 140 5.48 3.62 -9.25
CA ASN A 140 5.08 5.00 -9.49
C ASN A 140 4.77 5.74 -8.18
N LEU A 141 4.20 5.04 -7.20
CA LEU A 141 3.90 5.54 -5.86
C LEU A 141 5.10 5.49 -4.90
N LEU A 142 6.26 4.95 -5.30
CA LEU A 142 7.41 4.78 -4.40
C LEU A 142 7.81 6.07 -3.66
N PRO A 143 7.84 7.27 -4.29
CA PRO A 143 8.14 8.50 -3.58
C PRO A 143 7.13 8.80 -2.47
N TYR A 144 5.83 8.61 -2.74
CA TYR A 144 4.77 8.73 -1.73
C TYR A 144 4.93 7.69 -0.61
N ILE A 145 5.15 6.42 -0.96
CA ILE A 145 5.32 5.33 0.01
C ILE A 145 6.51 5.65 0.95
N TYR A 146 7.61 6.16 0.41
CA TYR A 146 8.77 6.54 1.19
C TYR A 146 8.50 7.72 2.13
N ASP A 147 7.88 8.80 1.63
CA ASP A 147 7.44 9.93 2.46
C ASP A 147 6.59 9.47 3.64
N GLN A 148 5.61 8.63 3.34
CA GLN A 148 4.69 8.12 4.33
C GLN A 148 5.37 7.14 5.30
N ALA A 149 6.39 6.38 4.87
CA ALA A 149 7.21 5.57 5.76
C ALA A 149 8.03 6.43 6.74
N VAL A 150 8.66 7.51 6.27
CA VAL A 150 9.41 8.46 7.11
C VAL A 150 8.48 9.12 8.14
N LYS A 151 7.31 9.59 7.70
CA LYS A 151 6.28 10.16 8.60
C LYS A 151 5.75 9.14 9.59
N SER A 152 5.52 7.90 9.17
CA SER A 152 5.05 6.82 10.04
C SER A 152 6.02 6.56 11.19
N VAL A 153 7.33 6.48 10.89
CA VAL A 153 8.37 6.29 11.91
C VAL A 153 8.48 7.51 12.82
N THR A 154 8.47 8.72 12.25
CA THR A 154 8.62 9.98 13.01
C THR A 154 7.45 10.22 13.95
N ASN A 155 6.22 10.03 13.45
CA ASN A 155 4.98 10.35 14.16
C ASN A 155 4.41 9.16 14.94
N LYS A 156 5.01 7.97 14.80
CA LYS A 156 4.57 6.73 15.46
C LYS A 156 3.14 6.32 15.08
N VAL A 157 2.81 6.49 13.80
CA VAL A 157 1.54 6.08 13.20
C VAL A 157 1.84 5.01 12.16
N PRO A 158 1.09 3.91 12.05
CA PRO A 158 1.40 2.86 11.07
C PRO A 158 1.22 3.35 9.63
N LEU A 159 1.89 2.69 8.68
CA LEU A 159 1.74 3.02 7.25
C LEU A 159 0.40 2.48 6.70
N MET A 160 -0.02 1.30 7.15
CA MET A 160 -1.34 0.73 6.94
C MET A 160 -2.17 0.95 8.20
N ARG A 161 -3.21 1.80 8.13
CA ARG A 161 -3.93 2.32 9.29
C ARG A 161 -5.38 1.87 9.28
N ALA A 162 -5.85 1.35 10.42
CA ALA A 162 -7.27 1.24 10.66
C ALA A 162 -7.95 2.61 10.50
N MET A 163 -9.16 2.65 9.94
CA MET A 163 -9.90 3.91 9.76
C MET A 163 -10.04 4.69 11.08
N GLN A 164 -10.23 4.00 12.20
CA GLN A 164 -10.38 4.60 13.54
C GLN A 164 -9.14 5.39 14.01
N ILE A 165 -7.94 5.13 13.46
CA ILE A 165 -6.73 5.90 13.80
C ILE A 165 -6.85 7.35 13.30
N ASP A 166 -7.29 7.52 12.06
CA ASP A 166 -7.39 8.84 11.42
C ASP A 166 -8.75 9.51 11.71
N TYR A 167 -9.78 8.72 12.02
CA TYR A 167 -11.15 9.18 12.24
C TYR A 167 -11.74 8.67 13.57
N PRO A 168 -11.15 9.04 14.72
CA PRO A 168 -11.50 8.45 16.03
C PRO A 168 -12.91 8.77 16.53
N LEU A 169 -13.58 9.76 15.95
CA LEU A 169 -14.93 10.20 16.32
C LEU A 169 -16.03 9.69 15.37
N GLU A 170 -15.65 9.03 14.27
CA GLU A 170 -16.58 8.42 13.33
C GLU A 170 -16.71 6.92 13.66
N ASN A 171 -17.83 6.30 13.26
CA ASN A 171 -18.11 4.89 13.56
C ASN A 171 -17.52 3.97 12.49
N PHE A 172 -16.51 3.20 12.85
CA PHE A 172 -15.91 2.15 12.04
C PHE A 172 -15.88 0.79 12.76
N GLU A 173 -16.75 0.55 13.75
CA GLU A 173 -16.73 -0.66 14.59
C GLU A 173 -16.70 -1.98 13.78
N ASP A 174 -17.46 -2.06 12.68
CA ASP A 174 -17.52 -3.23 11.80
C ASP A 174 -16.67 -3.10 10.52
N CYS A 175 -15.82 -2.08 10.44
CA CYS A 175 -15.03 -1.77 9.26
C CYS A 175 -13.61 -2.33 9.38
N TYR A 176 -13.44 -3.59 8.97
CA TYR A 176 -12.18 -4.34 9.11
C TYR A 176 -11.52 -4.68 7.76
N ASP A 177 -12.09 -4.20 6.65
CA ASP A 177 -11.68 -4.58 5.30
C ASP A 177 -11.38 -3.38 4.38
N GLN A 178 -11.26 -2.18 4.92
CA GLN A 178 -10.65 -1.01 4.27
C GLN A 178 -9.70 -0.31 5.24
N PHE A 179 -8.75 0.44 4.71
CA PHE A 179 -7.71 1.07 5.51
C PHE A 179 -7.19 2.33 4.84
N MET A 180 -6.58 3.22 5.64
CA MET A 180 -5.76 4.30 5.10
C MET A 180 -4.34 3.77 4.85
N PHE A 181 -3.78 4.06 3.68
CA PHE A 181 -2.38 3.82 3.34
C PHE A 181 -1.66 5.15 3.29
N GLY A 182 -0.86 5.44 4.31
CA GLY A 182 -0.40 6.79 4.58
C GLY A 182 -1.54 7.73 4.96
N GLU A 183 -1.32 9.03 4.80
CA GLU A 183 -2.25 10.10 5.18
C GLU A 183 -3.33 10.39 4.13
N SER A 184 -3.18 9.86 2.91
CA SER A 184 -3.90 10.38 1.74
C SER A 184 -4.72 9.34 0.98
N LEU A 185 -4.41 8.04 1.09
CA LEU A 185 -5.06 7.01 0.28
C LEU A 185 -5.97 6.12 1.13
N LEU A 186 -7.24 6.04 0.78
CA LEU A 186 -8.16 5.02 1.29
C LEU A 186 -8.16 3.83 0.32
N ILE A 187 -7.87 2.64 0.83
CA ILE A 187 -7.79 1.39 0.06
C ILE A 187 -8.92 0.46 0.51
N ALA A 188 -9.70 -0.07 -0.44
CA ALA A 188 -10.81 -0.97 -0.16
C ALA A 188 -10.76 -2.22 -1.07
N PRO A 189 -9.92 -3.23 -0.76
CA PRO A 189 -9.74 -4.41 -1.61
C PRO A 189 -10.97 -5.33 -1.66
N ILE A 190 -11.27 -5.97 -2.79
CA ILE A 190 -12.31 -7.01 -2.83
C ILE A 190 -11.72 -8.32 -2.30
N VAL A 191 -12.22 -8.76 -1.15
CA VAL A 191 -11.75 -9.96 -0.41
C VAL A 191 -12.78 -11.10 -0.39
N THR A 192 -13.82 -11.00 -1.20
CA THR A 192 -14.86 -12.02 -1.36
C THR A 192 -14.76 -12.59 -2.77
N GLU A 193 -14.71 -13.91 -2.88
CA GLU A 193 -14.64 -14.62 -4.15
C GLU A 193 -15.82 -14.28 -5.07
N SER A 194 -15.53 -14.08 -6.36
CA SER A 194 -16.48 -13.74 -7.42
C SER A 194 -17.23 -12.41 -7.24
N ALA A 195 -16.91 -11.60 -6.22
CA ALA A 195 -17.54 -10.30 -6.03
C ALA A 195 -16.98 -9.28 -7.03
N THR A 196 -17.87 -8.50 -7.65
CA THR A 196 -17.55 -7.37 -8.55
C THR A 196 -17.91 -6.02 -7.95
N SER A 197 -18.34 -6.00 -6.69
CA SER A 197 -18.60 -4.80 -5.93
C SER A 197 -18.46 -5.05 -4.44
N ARG A 198 -18.31 -3.96 -3.66
CA ARG A 198 -18.28 -4.00 -2.20
C ARG A 198 -18.82 -2.71 -1.60
N GLN A 199 -19.14 -2.74 -0.32
CA GLN A 199 -19.40 -1.53 0.44
C GLN A 199 -18.07 -0.83 0.79
N VAL A 200 -18.07 0.49 0.68
CA VAL A 200 -16.97 1.37 1.11
C VAL A 200 -17.57 2.50 1.93
N THR A 201 -17.08 2.67 3.15
CA THR A 201 -17.47 3.73 4.07
C THR A 201 -16.47 4.87 3.93
N PHE A 202 -16.94 6.01 3.43
CA PHE A 202 -16.15 7.21 3.24
C PHE A 202 -16.27 8.09 4.49
N PRO A 203 -15.18 8.39 5.20
CA PRO A 203 -15.17 9.41 6.25
C PRO A 203 -15.65 10.76 5.73
N ARG A 204 -16.07 11.67 6.62
CA ARG A 204 -16.50 13.02 6.21
C ARG A 204 -15.41 13.74 5.42
N GLY A 205 -15.84 14.55 4.45
CA GLY A 205 -14.96 15.30 3.56
C GLY A 205 -15.25 15.00 2.10
N THR A 206 -14.30 15.34 1.23
CA THR A 206 -14.33 14.99 -0.19
C THR A 206 -13.27 13.94 -0.50
N TRP A 207 -13.65 12.93 -1.27
CA TRP A 207 -12.78 11.86 -1.74
C TRP A 207 -12.74 11.86 -3.25
N ILE A 208 -11.61 11.49 -3.83
CA ILE A 208 -11.38 11.48 -5.27
C ILE A 208 -10.98 10.08 -5.68
N ASP A 209 -11.69 9.45 -6.61
CA ASP A 209 -11.26 8.17 -7.15
C ASP A 209 -9.87 8.32 -7.80
N PHE A 210 -8.92 7.51 -7.35
CA PHE A 210 -7.52 7.61 -7.78
C PHE A 210 -7.34 7.32 -9.27
N TRP A 211 -8.22 6.50 -9.84
CA TRP A 211 -8.16 6.03 -11.22
C TRP A 211 -8.96 6.93 -12.15
N THR A 212 -10.21 7.21 -11.82
CA THR A 212 -11.14 7.96 -12.70
C THR A 212 -11.11 9.46 -12.45
N LYS A 213 -10.54 9.89 -11.32
CA LYS A 213 -10.53 11.28 -10.85
C LYS A 213 -11.90 11.83 -10.48
N GLU A 214 -12.92 10.99 -10.43
CA GLU A 214 -14.28 11.38 -10.05
C GLU A 214 -14.38 11.70 -8.56
N LYS A 215 -15.23 12.68 -8.22
CA LYS A 215 -15.44 13.09 -6.83
C LYS A 215 -16.51 12.22 -6.16
N VAL A 216 -16.25 11.86 -4.91
CA VAL A 216 -17.17 11.14 -4.03
C VAL A 216 -17.34 11.94 -2.75
N ALA A 217 -18.58 12.23 -2.37
CA ALA A 217 -18.88 12.86 -1.10
C ALA A 217 -18.64 11.89 0.06
N GLY A 218 -18.00 12.35 1.14
CA GLY A 218 -17.78 11.60 2.36
C GLY A 218 -18.99 11.58 3.30
N GLY A 219 -18.82 10.92 4.45
CA GLY A 219 -19.85 10.78 5.48
C GLY A 219 -20.95 9.77 5.12
N GLN A 220 -20.66 8.83 4.21
CA GLN A 220 -21.60 7.85 3.70
C GLN A 220 -20.92 6.51 3.39
N THR A 221 -21.72 5.45 3.35
CA THR A 221 -21.32 4.13 2.84
C THR A 221 -22.03 3.89 1.52
N ILE A 222 -21.27 3.62 0.47
CA ILE A 222 -21.81 3.34 -0.88
C ILE A 222 -21.30 2.00 -1.40
N ILE A 223 -22.01 1.46 -2.40
CA ILE A 223 -21.55 0.30 -3.16
C ILE A 223 -20.62 0.80 -4.26
N VAL A 224 -19.41 0.27 -4.28
CA VAL A 224 -18.39 0.55 -5.31
C VAL A 224 -18.20 -0.69 -6.16
N HIS A 225 -18.20 -0.50 -7.48
CA HIS A 225 -17.91 -1.56 -8.44
C HIS A 225 -16.41 -1.64 -8.71
N ALA A 226 -15.88 -2.87 -8.76
CA ALA A 226 -14.53 -3.15 -9.20
C ALA A 226 -14.45 -4.58 -9.74
N GLU A 227 -14.13 -4.71 -11.02
CA GLU A 227 -13.88 -6.00 -11.69
C GLU A 227 -12.61 -6.67 -11.14
N MET A 228 -12.37 -7.95 -11.47
CA MET A 228 -11.28 -8.75 -10.88
C MET A 228 -9.87 -8.13 -10.98
N ASN A 229 -9.66 -7.28 -11.98
CA ASN A 229 -8.41 -6.56 -12.26
C ASN A 229 -8.36 -5.14 -11.67
N GLN A 230 -9.34 -4.75 -10.86
CA GLN A 230 -9.46 -3.42 -10.28
C GLN A 230 -9.42 -3.49 -8.75
N ILE A 231 -9.02 -2.38 -8.12
CA ILE A 231 -9.09 -2.16 -6.68
C ILE A 231 -9.57 -0.72 -6.42
N PRO A 232 -10.63 -0.51 -5.62
CA PRO A 232 -11.03 0.82 -5.20
C PRO A 232 -9.93 1.51 -4.37
N VAL A 233 -9.50 2.69 -4.84
CA VAL A 233 -8.49 3.54 -4.20
C VAL A 233 -8.97 4.98 -4.30
N TYR A 234 -8.96 5.70 -3.18
CA TYR A 234 -9.45 7.08 -3.13
C TYR A 234 -8.45 8.01 -2.46
N VAL A 235 -8.24 9.16 -3.07
CA VAL A 235 -7.42 10.25 -2.55
C VAL A 235 -8.28 11.15 -1.69
N LYS A 236 -7.87 11.37 -0.44
CA LYS A 236 -8.48 12.34 0.48
C LYS A 236 -8.31 13.76 -0.08
N GLU A 237 -9.26 14.65 0.20
CA GLU A 237 -9.07 16.08 -0.05
C GLU A 237 -7.84 16.66 0.67
N ASN A 238 -7.35 17.80 0.18
CA ASN A 238 -6.18 18.49 0.75
C ASN A 238 -4.95 17.59 0.86
N SER A 239 -4.66 16.82 -0.20
CA SER A 239 -3.52 15.90 -0.27
C SER A 239 -2.61 16.24 -1.43
N VAL A 240 -1.30 16.10 -1.20
CA VAL A 240 -0.28 16.03 -2.25
C VAL A 240 0.36 14.66 -2.25
N ILE A 241 0.35 13.99 -3.41
CA ILE A 241 0.99 12.69 -3.64
C ILE A 241 2.09 12.88 -4.69
N LEU A 242 3.34 12.63 -4.30
CA LEU A 242 4.48 12.64 -5.22
C LEU A 242 4.61 11.26 -5.90
N LEU A 243 4.61 11.28 -7.22
CA LEU A 243 4.72 10.13 -8.11
C LEU A 243 6.01 10.19 -8.92
N ASN A 244 6.48 9.04 -9.38
CA ASN A 244 7.46 8.90 -10.45
C ASN A 244 6.81 8.20 -11.65
N LEU A 245 6.57 8.92 -12.73
CA LEU A 245 5.82 8.42 -13.89
C LEU A 245 6.73 8.19 -15.10
N GLY A 246 6.33 7.24 -15.95
CA GLY A 246 6.96 7.01 -17.24
C GLY A 246 6.68 8.14 -18.24
N GLU A 247 7.18 8.00 -19.47
CA GLU A 247 7.06 9.04 -20.50
C GLU A 247 5.61 9.36 -20.85
N SER A 248 4.71 8.37 -20.80
CA SER A 248 3.28 8.61 -21.08
C SER A 248 2.55 9.28 -19.93
N LYS A 249 3.21 9.50 -18.79
CA LYS A 249 2.67 10.09 -17.55
C LYS A 249 1.41 9.35 -17.04
N ARG A 250 1.34 8.03 -17.27
CA ARG A 250 0.24 7.19 -16.81
C ARG A 250 0.67 6.31 -15.66
N ILE A 251 -0.21 6.18 -14.67
CA ILE A 251 -0.05 5.22 -13.58
C ILE A 251 -0.10 3.79 -14.16
N GLY A 252 0.79 2.92 -13.68
CA GLY A 252 0.93 1.54 -14.14
C GLY A 252 1.93 1.36 -15.30
N GLU A 253 2.47 2.45 -15.83
CA GLU A 253 3.61 2.42 -16.75
C GLU A 253 4.90 2.08 -15.99
N SER A 254 5.73 1.21 -16.58
CA SER A 254 7.01 0.82 -15.98
C SER A 254 7.98 1.99 -16.00
N ILE A 255 8.58 2.25 -14.85
CA ILE A 255 9.74 3.15 -14.67
C ILE A 255 11.00 2.34 -14.31
N GLY A 256 10.93 1.01 -14.40
CA GLY A 256 11.96 0.12 -13.89
C GLY A 256 12.02 0.12 -12.36
N ASN A 257 13.22 -0.12 -11.82
CA ASN A 257 13.49 -0.21 -10.38
C ASN A 257 14.70 0.61 -9.95
N ASP A 258 15.11 1.59 -10.76
CA ASP A 258 16.17 2.52 -10.40
C ASP A 258 15.68 3.41 -9.25
N LEU A 259 16.46 3.45 -8.17
CA LEU A 259 16.16 4.20 -6.95
C LEU A 259 16.97 5.49 -6.85
N SER A 260 17.78 5.82 -7.86
CA SER A 260 18.73 6.93 -7.83
C SER A 260 18.22 8.20 -8.51
N ASN A 261 17.13 8.10 -9.28
CA ASN A 261 16.59 9.22 -10.05
C ASN A 261 15.08 9.08 -10.31
N TYR A 262 14.49 10.20 -10.71
CA TYR A 262 13.14 10.25 -11.27
C TYR A 262 13.18 10.07 -12.79
N THR A 263 12.20 9.35 -13.33
CA THR A 263 11.87 9.41 -14.75
C THR A 263 11.10 10.70 -15.03
N ASN A 264 9.94 10.86 -14.39
CA ASN A 264 9.20 12.13 -14.34
C ASN A 264 8.57 12.30 -12.95
N ALA A 265 9.08 13.26 -12.17
CA ALA A 265 8.47 13.60 -10.89
C ALA A 265 7.14 14.32 -11.13
N THR A 266 6.04 13.82 -10.56
CA THR A 266 4.70 14.38 -10.75
C THR A 266 3.97 14.51 -9.42
N LEU A 267 3.43 15.68 -9.14
CA LEU A 267 2.60 15.94 -7.97
C LEU A 267 1.13 15.81 -8.34
N LEU A 268 0.44 14.86 -7.72
CA LEU A 268 -1.00 14.74 -7.77
C LEU A 268 -1.61 15.52 -6.58
N VAL A 269 -2.45 16.52 -6.86
CA VAL A 269 -2.93 17.46 -5.84
C VAL A 269 -4.44 17.54 -5.79
N THR A 270 -4.98 17.43 -4.58
CA THR A 270 -6.38 17.72 -4.23
C THR A 270 -6.39 18.85 -3.21
N ALA A 271 -7.26 19.85 -3.37
CA ALA A 271 -7.45 20.91 -2.39
C ALA A 271 -8.88 21.43 -2.37
N THR A 272 -9.46 21.51 -1.18
CA THR A 272 -10.69 22.25 -0.89
C THR A 272 -10.41 23.53 -0.12
N THR A 273 -9.22 23.64 0.47
CA THR A 273 -8.70 24.81 1.20
C THR A 273 -7.23 25.03 0.89
N ASP A 274 -6.69 26.19 1.26
CA ASP A 274 -5.25 26.44 1.21
C ASP A 274 -4.56 25.65 2.34
N PHE A 275 -3.45 24.97 2.03
CA PHE A 275 -2.69 24.20 3.01
C PHE A 275 -1.21 24.11 2.65
N ASN A 276 -0.41 23.74 3.64
CA ASN A 276 1.02 23.46 3.46
C ASN A 276 1.29 21.97 3.72
N GLN A 277 2.24 21.40 3.00
CA GLN A 277 2.69 20.04 3.21
C GLN A 277 4.19 19.93 3.01
N THR A 278 4.84 19.16 3.88
CA THR A 278 6.24 18.76 3.69
C THR A 278 6.27 17.32 3.17
N ILE A 279 7.11 17.08 2.16
CA ILE A 279 7.34 15.76 1.55
C ILE A 279 8.81 15.41 1.67
N THR A 280 9.13 14.19 2.10
CA THR A 280 10.47 13.60 2.04
C THR A 280 10.50 12.45 1.06
N ASP A 281 11.23 12.58 -0.05
CA ASP A 281 11.29 11.53 -1.06
C ASP A 281 12.35 10.44 -0.77
N HIS A 282 12.31 9.39 -1.59
CA HIS A 282 13.24 8.25 -1.55
C HIS A 282 14.69 8.61 -1.91
N LEU A 283 14.95 9.79 -2.50
CA LEU A 283 16.30 10.29 -2.80
C LEU A 283 16.89 11.10 -1.63
N GLY A 284 16.14 11.27 -0.54
CA GLY A 284 16.56 12.04 0.63
C GLY A 284 16.33 13.55 0.46
N ASN A 285 15.55 13.98 -0.52
CA ASN A 285 15.13 15.38 -0.64
C ASN A 285 13.94 15.66 0.28
N THR A 286 13.92 16.85 0.85
CA THR A 286 12.74 17.41 1.52
C THR A 286 12.25 18.63 0.76
N PHE A 287 10.93 18.72 0.57
CA PHE A 287 10.23 19.80 -0.12
C PHE A 287 9.14 20.35 0.79
N ASP A 288 9.07 21.67 0.91
CA ASP A 288 7.91 22.34 1.51
C ASP A 288 7.05 22.90 0.38
N LEU A 289 5.78 22.51 0.40
CA LEU A 289 4.78 22.90 -0.58
C LEU A 289 3.75 23.80 0.07
N GLN A 290 3.37 24.85 -0.65
CA GLN A 290 2.21 25.68 -0.35
C GLN A 290 1.19 25.50 -1.48
N VAL A 291 0.01 25.00 -1.14
CA VAL A 291 -1.09 24.78 -2.06
C VAL A 291 -2.12 25.89 -1.82
N SER A 292 -2.33 26.73 -2.82
CA SER A 292 -3.38 27.74 -2.80
C SER A 292 -4.52 27.32 -3.72
N LYS A 293 -5.65 26.98 -3.10
CA LYS A 293 -6.89 26.65 -3.79
C LYS A 293 -7.44 27.86 -4.54
N ILE A 294 -7.37 29.05 -3.94
CA ILE A 294 -7.88 30.29 -4.56
C ILE A 294 -7.14 30.61 -5.85
N ASN A 295 -5.82 30.49 -5.84
CA ASN A 295 -4.97 30.81 -6.98
C ASN A 295 -4.73 29.62 -7.91
N GLN A 296 -5.29 28.45 -7.57
CA GLN A 296 -5.05 27.17 -8.24
C GLN A 296 -3.56 26.89 -8.47
N LYS A 297 -2.75 27.13 -7.43
CA LYS A 297 -1.29 27.17 -7.55
C LYS A 297 -0.64 26.34 -6.46
N VAL A 298 0.38 25.58 -6.84
CA VAL A 298 1.31 24.94 -5.91
C VAL A 298 2.66 25.64 -6.01
N THR A 299 3.21 26.04 -4.88
CA THR A 299 4.54 26.65 -4.78
C THR A 299 5.45 25.71 -4.01
N ILE A 300 6.64 25.46 -4.54
CA ILE A 300 7.62 24.52 -3.97
C ILE A 300 8.87 25.32 -3.64
N ASN A 301 9.43 25.13 -2.44
CA ASN A 301 10.60 25.88 -1.97
C ASN A 301 11.95 25.41 -2.56
N LYS A 302 11.95 24.45 -3.49
CA LYS A 302 13.14 23.86 -4.10
C LYS A 302 13.01 23.81 -5.61
N GLU A 303 14.06 24.17 -6.32
CA GLU A 303 14.13 24.04 -7.78
C GLU A 303 14.40 22.58 -8.15
N MET A 304 13.34 21.85 -8.46
CA MET A 304 13.39 20.53 -9.07
C MET A 304 12.28 20.47 -10.14
N PRO A 305 12.56 19.96 -11.35
CA PRO A 305 11.53 19.82 -12.36
C PRO A 305 10.48 18.82 -11.87
N MET A 306 9.26 19.30 -11.64
CA MET A 306 8.10 18.50 -11.26
C MET A 306 6.90 18.93 -12.10
N ASP A 307 6.20 17.96 -12.66
CA ASP A 307 4.87 18.18 -13.20
C ASP A 307 3.85 18.30 -12.05
N ILE A 308 2.80 19.08 -12.25
CA ILE A 308 1.72 19.26 -11.27
C ILE A 308 0.39 18.93 -11.94
N GLU A 309 -0.28 17.90 -11.44
CA GLU A 309 -1.62 17.49 -11.84
C GLU A 309 -2.63 17.90 -10.75
N LEU A 310 -3.46 18.89 -11.07
CA LEU A 310 -4.50 19.41 -10.18
C LEU A 310 -5.83 18.71 -10.49
N ILE A 311 -6.30 17.84 -9.60
CA ILE A 311 -7.55 17.08 -9.85
C ILE A 311 -8.78 17.83 -9.33
N CYS A 312 -8.67 18.42 -8.14
CA CYS A 312 -9.77 19.07 -7.46
C CYS A 312 -9.25 20.35 -6.81
N LEU A 313 -9.56 21.50 -7.43
CA LEU A 313 -9.36 22.85 -6.91
C LEU A 313 -10.65 23.67 -7.06
#